data_AF-A0A452SA77-F1
#
_entry.id   AF-A0A452SA77-F1
#
_cell.length_a   1.000
_cell.length_b   1.000
_cell.length_c   1.000
_cell.angle_alpha   90.00
_cell.angle_beta   90.00
_cell.angle_gamma   90.00
#
_symmetry.space_group_name_H-M   'P 1'
#
loop_
_entity.id
_entity.type
_entity.pdbx_description
1 polymer ?
#
loop_
_entity_poly.entity_id
_entity_poly.type
_entity_poly.pdbx_seq_one_letter_code
_entity_poly.pdbx_strand_id
1 'polypeptide(L)' 'MSANEDQEMELEALRSIYEGDESFRELSPVSFQYRVRHDMNRSPCYFARED' A
#
# COMPACT_ATOMS: atom_id res chain seq x y z
N MET A 1 7.17 -8.57 20.04
CA MET A 1 6.52 -8.09 18.83
C MET A 1 5.15 -8.73 18.84
N SER A 2 4.17 -8.01 19.36
CA SER A 2 2.78 -8.43 19.26
C SER A 2 2.28 -8.09 17.86
N ALA A 3 1.40 -8.91 17.29
CA ALA A 3 0.83 -8.66 15.96
C ALA A 3 0.15 -7.28 15.83
N ASN A 4 -0.21 -6.65 16.95
CA ASN A 4 -0.79 -5.32 16.99
C ASN A 4 0.26 -4.21 16.87
N GLU A 5 1.44 -4.38 17.48
CA GLU A 5 2.56 -3.42 17.39
C GLU A 5 3.10 -3.35 15.96
N ASP A 6 3.21 -4.51 15.30
CA ASP A 6 3.71 -4.59 13.92
C ASP A 6 2.74 -3.93 12.93
N GLN A 7 1.42 -4.09 13.15
CA GLN A 7 0.39 -3.44 12.35
C GLN A 7 0.39 -1.91 12.49
N GLU A 8 0.56 -1.38 13.71
CA GLU A 8 0.63 0.06 13.93
C GLU A 8 1.86 0.67 13.24
N MET A 9 3.00 -0.03 13.28
CA MET A 9 4.23 0.38 12.60
C MET A 9 4.10 0.35 11.08
N GLU A 10 3.47 -0.69 10.53
CA GLU A 10 3.18 -0.76 9.09
C GLU A 10 2.24 0.36 8.64
N LEU A 11 1.20 0.68 9.44
CA LEU A 11 0.26 1.76 9.11
C LEU A 11 0.94 3.12 9.11
N GLU A 12 1.85 3.38 10.05
CA GLU A 12 2.64 4.61 10.09
C GLU A 12 3.53 4.75 8.84
N ALA A 13 4.18 3.66 8.42
CA ALA A 13 4.97 3.65 7.18
C ALA A 13 4.11 3.92 5.94
N LEU A 14 2.92 3.31 5.84
CA LEU A 14 2.00 3.55 4.72
C LEU A 14 1.54 5.01 4.66
N ARG A 15 1.20 5.62 5.81
CA ARG A 15 0.82 7.04 5.88
C ARG A 15 1.95 7.95 5.41
N SER A 16 3.20 7.61 5.72
CA SER A 16 4.38 8.38 5.26
C SER A 16 4.63 8.23 3.75
N ILE A 17 4.50 7.02 3.20
CA ILE A 17 4.72 6.77 1.76
C ILE A 17 3.64 7.45 0.90
N TYR A 18 2.40 7.44 1.36
CA TYR A 18 1.25 7.97 0.63
C TYR A 18 0.80 9.36 1.12
N GLU A 19 1.66 10.08 1.84
CA GLU A 19 1.36 11.43 2.30
C GLU A 19 1.05 12.33 1.08
N GLY A 20 -0.17 12.87 1.03
CA GLY A 20 -0.62 13.72 -0.07
C GLY A 20 -1.02 13.00 -1.37
N ASP A 21 -1.02 11.66 -1.42
CA ASP A 21 -1.53 10.91 -2.59
C ASP A 21 -3.05 10.68 -2.48
N GLU A 22 -3.83 11.37 -3.32
CA GLU A 22 -5.29 11.21 -3.40
C GLU A 22 -5.74 9.80 -3.85
N SER A 23 -4.81 8.98 -4.36
CA SER A 23 -5.07 7.60 -4.76
C SER A 23 -5.11 6.66 -3.56
N PHE A 24 -4.57 7.06 -2.41
CA PHE A 24 -4.61 6.30 -1.17
C PHE A 24 -5.70 6.85 -0.24
N ARG A 25 -6.51 5.93 0.30
CA ARG A 25 -7.56 6.27 1.27
C ARG A 25 -7.56 5.25 2.40
N GLU A 26 -7.22 5.71 3.60
CA GLU A 26 -7.39 4.92 4.82
C GLU A 26 -8.89 4.78 5.15
N LEU A 27 -9.35 3.55 5.43
CA LEU A 27 -10.75 3.26 5.80
C LEU A 27 -10.88 2.93 7.29
N SER A 28 -9.88 2.23 7.85
CA SER A 28 -9.76 1.90 9.27
C SER A 28 -8.29 1.58 9.59
N PRO A 29 -7.92 1.38 10.87
CA PRO A 29 -6.54 1.05 11.25
C PRO A 29 -5.95 -0.20 10.58
N VAL A 30 -6.81 -1.11 10.10
CA VAL A 30 -6.38 -2.38 9.46
C VAL A 30 -6.86 -2.50 8.01
N SER A 31 -7.44 -1.44 7.44
CA SER A 31 -7.99 -1.50 6.08
C SER A 31 -7.83 -0.17 5.34
N PHE A 32 -7.38 -0.26 4.09
CA PHE A 32 -7.22 0.89 3.22
C PHE A 32 -7.63 0.55 1.78
N GLN A 33 -7.81 1.59 0.97
CA GLN A 33 -8.08 1.49 -0.45
C GLN A 33 -7.01 2.25 -1.22
N TYR A 34 -6.51 1.66 -2.30
CA TYR A 34 -5.55 2.31 -3.19
C TYR A 34 -6.01 2.22 -4.65
N ARG A 35 -5.97 3.34 -5.37
CA ARG A 35 -6.29 3.40 -6.80
C ARG A 35 -5.01 3.17 -7.61
N VAL A 36 -4.88 1.96 -8.15
CA VAL A 36 -3.79 1.62 -9.07
C VAL A 36 -3.96 2.41 -10.37
N ARG A 37 -3.00 3.26 -10.71
CA ARG A 37 -2.90 3.88 -12.04
C ARG A 37 -2.48 2.79 -13.02
N HIS A 38 -3.38 2.39 -13.91
CA HIS A 38 -3.04 1.46 -14.97
C HIS A 38 -2.39 2.24 -16.11
N ASP A 39 -1.07 2.44 -16.02
CA ASP A 39 -0.30 2.94 -17.15
C ASP A 39 -0.20 1.82 -18.20
N MET A 40 -1.15 1.78 -19.13
CA MET A 40 -1.19 0.84 -20.28
C MET A 40 0.11 0.87 -21.14
N ASN A 41 0.96 1.86 -20.95
CA ASN A 41 2.22 2.03 -21.67
C ASN A 41 3.45 1.47 -20.93
N ARG A 42 3.30 1.02 -19.68
CA ARG A 42 4.27 0.15 -19.02
C ARG A 42 3.74 -1.26 -19.14
N SER A 43 4.50 -2.13 -19.83
CA SER A 43 4.26 -3.57 -19.87
C SER A 43 3.77 -4.04 -18.50
N PRO A 44 2.70 -4.87 -18.41
CA PRO A 44 2.20 -5.33 -17.13
C PRO A 44 3.38 -5.88 -16.35
N CYS A 45 3.65 -5.27 -15.20
CA CYS A 45 4.60 -5.80 -14.24
C CYS A 45 3.99 -7.11 -13.74
N TYR A 46 4.22 -8.19 -14.50
CA TYR A 46 4.22 -9.50 -13.90
C TYR A 46 5.29 -9.41 -12.84
N PHE A 47 4.87 -9.30 -11.57
CA PHE A 47 5.71 -9.72 -10.47
C PHE A 47 6.12 -11.14 -10.82
N ALA A 48 7.32 -11.30 -11.38
CA ALA A 48 7.91 -12.59 -11.59
C ALA A 48 7.98 -13.21 -10.20
N ARG A 49 7.24 -14.31 -10.00
CA ARG A 49 7.55 -15.23 -8.90
C ARG A 49 9.00 -15.65 -9.14
N GLU A 50 9.90 -15.18 -8.29
CA GLU A 50 11.20 -15.83 -8.16
C GLU A 50 10.94 -17.15 -7.43
N ASP A 51 11.24 -18.26 -8.10
CA ASP A 51 11.29 -19.62 -7.55
C ASP A 51 12.50 -19.78 -6.59
#